data_AF-A0A9P9EAI2-F1
#
_entry.id   AF-A0A9P9EAI2-F1
#
_cell.length_a   1.000
_cell.length_b   1.000
_cell.length_c   1.000
_cell.angle_alpha   90.00
_cell.angle_beta   90.00
_cell.angle_gamma   90.00
#
_symmetry.space_group_name_H-M   'P 1'
#
loop_
_entity.id
_entity.type
_entity.pdbx_description
1 polymer ?
#
loop_
_entity_poly.entity_id
_entity_poly.type
_entity_poly.pdbx_seq_one_letter_code
_entity_poly.pdbx_strand_id
1 'polypeptide(L)'
;MPKLSHPPLGFRAVSQFFSLTHHQAFPHSSVLPLPIFATMGLKSASPTVLSELWFGIVFHAHLFLLWSLSVASAQEHDYEPPPVPPVDEFRLRRYVSIAVLDNYAYIDGGTIGVRDDGTKYEYSINVTLSLLLNRSWTNETVDFQVIEIEDPKYYLHPLLWPDPETSSIYHWRGSHGIESYEGNSDFKVFKSDGLGGGNWSMKAVANPSVFNGLYRASSGPFTTCNGQGFTMSGLGGELSDERLTGDNVIIPGLVTYEMATSTWANETTESLNYIPWRGRISCLASAGSKGLLAYYGQMRSMDSDAHLQDQEFSTFKNISLYDMATKQWLWQGTSGDAPDPMFAFCSVAVQGQNGTHEIFVFGGTTTESRVLSDVWILTIPGFHWFKLDAQTVPRVDHECALVGKRQMLVVGGRKDWGEDRQTPDPWTQGIGIFDLSAVTWSDKYDADAPEYVSPDMVNDWYSAGGSAKWDSHRVSTLFEASTTQTAQPTDTEVFTGQSDSSNSDSTPIGPIVGGTVGGVTCLVAIIGAVWYLQRRKLDRGLTPGGTDASRTQTGGAKWDKPELSGQGVSPVELEAC
;
A
#
# COMPACT_ATOMS: atom_id res chain seq x y z
N MET A 1 36.14 20.56 48.71
CA MET A 1 36.87 21.81 48.35
C MET A 1 37.11 21.79 46.84
N PRO A 2 36.99 22.89 46.08
CA PRO A 2 36.38 24.21 46.35
C PRO A 2 35.20 24.55 45.39
N LYS A 3 34.20 25.31 45.89
CA LYS A 3 33.71 26.63 45.44
C LYS A 3 33.31 26.78 43.96
N LEU A 4 32.00 26.92 43.73
CA LEU A 4 31.44 27.68 42.61
C LEU A 4 30.48 28.74 43.18
N SER A 5 30.82 30.00 42.94
CA SER A 5 30.09 31.19 43.33
C SER A 5 29.68 31.95 42.07
N HIS A 6 28.38 32.15 41.87
CA HIS A 6 27.84 33.21 41.00
C HIS A 6 28.22 34.59 41.54
N PRO A 7 28.36 35.65 40.69
CA PRO A 7 27.22 36.51 40.34
C PRO A 7 27.39 37.23 38.95
N PRO A 8 26.70 38.35 38.63
CA PRO A 8 25.31 38.42 38.17
C PRO A 8 25.14 39.14 36.81
N LEU A 9 23.89 39.10 36.31
CA LEU A 9 23.39 39.91 35.20
C LEU A 9 23.66 41.41 35.38
N GLY A 10 24.16 42.05 34.31
CA GLY A 10 24.28 43.49 34.18
C GLY A 10 23.67 43.97 32.86
N PHE A 11 22.49 44.60 32.94
CA PHE A 11 21.91 45.43 31.90
C PHE A 11 22.87 46.60 31.56
N ARG A 12 23.20 46.80 30.28
CA ARG A 12 23.59 48.11 29.75
C ARG A 12 22.93 48.35 28.41
N ALA A 13 22.16 49.45 28.39
CA ALA A 13 21.58 50.07 27.23
C ALA A 13 22.67 50.55 26.26
N VAL A 14 22.39 50.42 24.96
CA VAL A 14 22.98 51.24 23.91
C VAL A 14 21.84 51.71 23.01
N SER A 15 21.53 52.99 23.15
CA SER A 15 20.78 53.78 22.18
C SER A 15 21.68 54.10 20.98
N GLN A 16 21.21 53.94 19.75
CA GLN A 16 21.40 54.96 18.69
C GLN A 16 20.53 54.69 17.46
N PHE A 17 19.62 55.64 17.24
CA PHE A 17 19.05 56.17 16.00
C PHE A 17 19.50 55.56 14.65
N PHE A 18 18.51 55.18 13.83
CA PHE A 18 18.37 55.72 12.47
C PHE A 18 16.89 55.96 12.14
N SER A 19 16.63 57.16 11.64
CA SER A 19 15.36 57.68 11.15
C SER A 19 15.16 57.23 9.70
N LEU A 20 13.96 56.78 9.34
CA LEU A 20 13.43 56.97 7.98
C LEU A 20 11.90 56.95 8.02
N THR A 21 11.37 58.10 7.65
CA THR A 21 9.99 58.49 7.46
C THR A 21 9.32 57.70 6.35
N HIS A 22 8.08 57.25 6.55
CA HIS A 22 7.09 57.20 5.47
C HIS A 22 5.69 57.53 6.01
N HIS A 23 5.07 58.49 5.33
CA HIS A 23 3.74 59.02 5.54
C HIS A 23 2.67 57.94 5.37
N GLN A 24 1.67 57.92 6.26
CA GLN A 24 0.28 57.76 5.86
C GLN A 24 -0.63 58.34 6.94
N ALA A 25 -1.46 59.30 6.53
CA ALA A 25 -2.46 60.00 7.32
C ALA A 25 -3.84 59.43 7.01
N PHE A 26 -4.66 59.19 8.03
CA PHE A 26 -6.13 59.10 7.95
C PHE A 26 -6.72 59.26 9.38
N PRO A 27 -7.99 59.66 9.54
CA PRO A 27 -8.34 60.84 10.31
C PRO A 27 -9.08 60.55 11.62
N HIS A 28 -9.11 61.57 12.46
CA HIS A 28 -9.97 61.70 13.65
C HIS A 28 -11.45 61.41 13.34
N SER A 29 -12.07 60.51 14.09
CA SER A 29 -13.42 60.68 14.67
C SER A 29 -13.84 59.40 15.41
N SER A 30 -13.62 59.37 16.73
CA SER A 30 -14.25 58.37 17.60
C SER A 30 -15.24 59.10 18.49
N VAL A 31 -16.50 59.09 18.08
CA VAL A 31 -17.64 59.46 18.92
C VAL A 31 -17.88 58.29 19.88
N LEU A 32 -17.71 58.53 21.18
CA LEU A 32 -18.08 57.61 22.25
C LEU A 32 -19.61 57.42 22.31
N PRO A 33 -20.14 56.19 22.44
CA PRO A 33 -21.46 56.00 22.99
C PRO A 33 -21.34 55.72 24.50
N LEU A 34 -21.67 56.72 25.32
CA LEU A 34 -22.24 56.50 26.65
C LEU A 34 -23.71 56.09 26.43
N PRO A 35 -24.19 54.98 27.01
CA PRO A 35 -24.63 55.04 28.40
C PRO A 35 -24.48 53.72 29.17
N ILE A 36 -23.53 53.63 30.09
CA ILE A 36 -23.59 52.65 31.19
C ILE A 36 -23.22 53.37 32.49
N PHE A 37 -24.02 54.37 32.86
CA PHE A 37 -24.02 54.91 34.23
C PHE A 37 -25.43 55.41 34.57
N ALA A 38 -26.37 54.48 34.66
CA ALA A 38 -27.71 54.79 35.18
C ALA A 38 -28.26 53.74 36.16
N THR A 39 -27.44 52.79 36.63
CA THR A 39 -27.91 51.71 37.54
C THR A 39 -27.15 51.57 38.85
N MET A 40 -26.15 52.41 39.14
CA MET A 40 -25.50 52.46 40.46
C MET A 40 -25.58 53.87 41.02
N GLY A 41 -26.47 54.08 42.00
CA GLY A 41 -26.77 55.38 42.61
C GLY A 41 -25.60 55.97 43.39
N LEU A 42 -24.61 56.55 42.71
CA LEU A 42 -23.48 57.28 43.29
C LEU A 42 -23.54 58.76 42.88
N LYS A 43 -24.44 59.52 43.52
CA LYS A 43 -24.45 60.99 43.44
C LYS A 43 -23.65 61.60 44.60
N SER A 44 -22.32 61.44 44.62
CA SER A 44 -21.37 62.33 45.35
C SER A 44 -19.92 61.81 45.43
N ALA A 45 -19.42 61.06 44.46
CA ALA A 45 -17.99 60.69 44.47
C ALA A 45 -17.12 61.88 44.02
N SER A 46 -16.05 62.19 44.76
CA SER A 46 -15.08 63.23 44.39
C SER A 46 -14.29 62.83 43.13
N PRO A 47 -13.71 63.79 42.39
CA PRO A 47 -12.96 63.51 41.15
C PRO A 47 -11.81 62.49 41.35
N THR A 48 -11.24 62.47 42.55
CA THR A 48 -10.20 61.51 42.97
C THR A 48 -10.72 60.08 43.06
N VAL A 49 -11.92 59.86 43.62
CA VAL A 49 -12.53 58.51 43.75
C VAL A 49 -12.91 57.94 42.38
N LEU A 50 -13.39 58.80 41.46
CA LEU A 50 -13.69 58.40 40.09
C LEU A 50 -12.43 58.01 39.30
N SER A 51 -11.30 58.69 39.55
CA SER A 51 -10.02 58.34 38.90
C SER A 51 -9.49 56.98 39.37
N GLU A 52 -9.56 56.67 40.66
CA GLU A 52 -9.09 55.38 41.19
C GLU A 52 -9.99 54.21 40.74
N LEU A 53 -11.31 54.43 40.65
CA LEU A 53 -12.22 53.45 40.05
C LEU A 53 -11.92 53.20 38.57
N TRP A 54 -11.59 54.25 37.81
CA TRP A 54 -11.21 54.12 36.41
C TRP A 54 -9.88 53.38 36.23
N PHE A 55 -8.87 53.71 37.04
CA PHE A 55 -7.61 52.97 37.06
C PHE A 55 -7.80 51.52 37.48
N GLY A 56 -8.65 51.24 38.46
CA GLY A 56 -9.00 49.88 38.88
C GLY A 56 -9.67 49.08 37.77
N ILE A 57 -10.62 49.67 37.04
CA ILE A 57 -11.32 49.02 35.92
C ILE A 57 -10.38 48.77 34.74
N VAL A 58 -9.54 49.74 34.38
CA VAL A 58 -8.55 49.58 33.29
C VAL A 58 -7.49 48.55 33.66
N PHE A 59 -7.02 48.54 34.91
CA PHE A 59 -6.06 47.56 35.40
C PHE A 59 -6.64 46.15 35.40
N HIS A 60 -7.88 45.96 35.85
CA HIS A 60 -8.57 44.68 35.77
C HIS A 60 -8.89 44.27 34.33
N ALA A 61 -9.24 45.21 33.45
CA ALA A 61 -9.46 44.91 32.04
C ALA A 61 -8.17 44.49 31.33
N HIS A 62 -7.02 45.10 31.65
CA HIS A 62 -5.71 44.68 31.15
C HIS A 62 -5.25 43.35 31.73
N LEU A 63 -5.52 43.08 33.01
CA LEU A 63 -5.29 41.76 33.60
C LEU A 63 -6.19 40.69 32.98
N PHE A 64 -7.45 41.01 32.66
CA PHE A 64 -8.36 40.10 31.98
C PHE A 64 -7.95 39.86 30.52
N LEU A 65 -7.44 40.88 29.82
CA LEU A 65 -6.90 40.75 28.47
C LEU A 65 -5.59 39.97 28.43
N LEU A 66 -4.70 40.19 29.40
CA LEU A 66 -3.47 39.42 29.56
C LEU A 66 -3.79 37.97 29.95
N TRP A 67 -4.75 37.76 30.85
CA TRP A 67 -5.25 36.44 31.21
C TRP A 67 -5.90 35.75 30.02
N SER A 68 -6.75 36.44 29.25
CA SER A 68 -7.37 35.88 28.04
C SER A 68 -6.38 35.66 26.91
N LEU A 69 -5.30 36.44 26.80
CA LEU A 69 -4.20 36.18 25.87
C LEU A 69 -3.35 34.99 26.31
N SER A 70 -3.13 34.79 27.62
CA SER A 70 -2.45 33.60 28.15
C SER A 70 -3.32 32.34 28.15
N VAL A 71 -4.65 32.47 28.23
CA VAL A 71 -5.61 31.36 28.06
C VAL A 71 -5.82 31.07 26.57
N ALA A 72 -5.78 32.07 25.69
CA ALA A 72 -5.81 31.88 24.24
C ALA A 72 -4.49 31.34 23.67
N SER A 73 -3.35 31.50 24.38
CA SER A 73 -2.08 30.84 24.02
C SER A 73 -1.90 29.48 24.68
N ALA A 74 -2.86 29.01 25.47
CA ALA A 74 -2.97 27.63 25.94
C ALA A 74 -3.99 26.89 25.07
N GLN A 75 -3.87 27.04 23.75
CA GLN A 75 -4.39 26.04 22.84
C GLN A 75 -3.39 24.89 22.94
N GLU A 76 -3.84 23.77 23.51
CA GLU A 76 -3.14 22.49 23.47
C GLU A 76 -2.80 22.25 22.00
N HIS A 77 -1.54 22.50 21.62
CA HIS A 77 -1.11 22.23 20.27
C HIS A 77 -1.00 20.71 20.25
N ASP A 78 -1.96 20.04 19.62
CA ASP A 78 -1.87 18.60 19.36
C ASP A 78 -0.50 18.37 18.68
N TYR A 79 0.44 17.83 19.46
CA TYR A 79 1.80 17.61 18.98
C TYR A 79 1.75 16.45 18.00
N GLU A 80 2.01 16.74 16.73
CA GLU A 80 2.19 15.73 15.69
C GLU A 80 3.69 15.61 15.38
N PRO A 81 4.31 14.44 15.56
CA PRO A 81 5.72 14.27 15.30
C PRO A 81 6.00 14.40 13.81
N PRO A 82 7.21 14.85 13.42
CA PRO A 82 7.60 14.86 12.02
C PRO A 82 7.52 13.43 11.42
N PRO A 83 7.15 13.28 10.13
CA PRO A 83 7.08 11.97 9.49
C PRO A 83 8.39 11.19 9.47
N VAL A 84 9.51 11.90 9.63
CA VAL A 84 10.87 11.36 9.78
C VAL A 84 11.45 11.97 11.05
N PRO A 85 11.23 11.35 12.23
CA PRO A 85 11.74 11.87 13.49
C PRO A 85 13.27 11.76 13.58
N PRO A 86 13.90 12.57 14.45
CA PRO A 86 15.28 12.37 14.84
C PRO A 86 15.53 10.93 15.31
N VAL A 87 16.73 10.41 15.02
CA VAL A 87 17.09 9.01 15.29
C VAL A 87 16.89 8.62 16.77
N ASP A 88 17.18 9.53 17.70
CA ASP A 88 17.03 9.29 19.14
C ASP A 88 15.56 9.34 19.62
N GLU A 89 14.68 9.93 18.82
CA GLU A 89 13.24 9.98 19.06
C GLU A 89 12.48 8.85 18.38
N PHE A 90 12.97 8.27 17.28
CA PHE A 90 12.32 7.16 16.58
C PHE A 90 12.13 5.93 17.50
N ARG A 91 10.94 5.32 17.47
CA ARG A 91 10.62 4.10 18.23
C ARG A 91 10.16 2.95 17.37
N LEU A 92 9.26 3.21 16.42
CA LEU A 92 8.84 2.20 15.46
C LEU A 92 8.11 2.86 14.29
N ARG A 93 8.02 2.12 13.19
CA ARG A 93 7.10 2.41 12.08
C ARG A 93 6.42 1.10 11.74
N ARG A 94 5.13 1.07 11.47
CA ARG A 94 4.45 -0.18 11.08
C ARG A 94 3.28 0.07 10.17
N TYR A 95 2.75 -0.99 9.58
CA TYR A 95 1.55 -0.94 8.74
C TYR A 95 1.71 -0.08 7.47
N VAL A 96 2.96 0.12 7.05
CA VAL A 96 3.32 0.79 5.80
C VAL A 96 3.27 -0.19 4.64
N SER A 97 3.25 0.35 3.42
CA SER A 97 3.56 -0.42 2.22
C SER A 97 4.70 0.20 1.43
N ILE A 98 5.42 -0.63 0.67
CA ILE A 98 6.55 -0.21 -0.15
C ILE A 98 6.24 -0.51 -1.62
N ALA A 99 6.41 0.49 -2.48
CA ALA A 99 6.42 0.31 -3.92
C ALA A 99 7.76 0.78 -4.49
N VAL A 100 8.43 -0.09 -5.23
CA VAL A 100 9.64 0.27 -5.97
C VAL A 100 9.24 0.66 -7.38
N LEU A 101 9.60 1.87 -7.77
CA LEU A 101 9.32 2.43 -9.08
C LEU A 101 10.52 3.25 -9.54
N ASP A 102 11.02 2.93 -10.73
CA ASP A 102 12.26 3.50 -11.28
C ASP A 102 13.43 3.37 -10.30
N ASN A 103 14.07 4.47 -9.94
CA ASN A 103 15.20 4.51 -9.00
C ASN A 103 14.78 4.84 -7.56
N TYR A 104 13.53 4.63 -7.19
CA TYR A 104 13.02 5.01 -5.87
C TYR A 104 12.19 3.91 -5.21
N ALA A 105 12.34 3.77 -3.90
CA ALA A 105 11.40 3.06 -3.05
C ALA A 105 10.48 4.07 -2.37
N TYR A 106 9.18 3.97 -2.63
CA TYR A 106 8.14 4.80 -2.02
C TYR A 106 7.50 4.04 -0.86
N ILE A 107 7.46 4.65 0.32
CA ILE A 107 6.92 4.09 1.56
C ILE A 107 5.71 4.93 1.95
N ASP A 108 4.53 4.31 1.98
CA ASP A 108 3.27 5.01 2.17
C ASP A 108 2.47 4.48 3.37
N GLY A 109 1.72 5.40 4.00
CA GLY A 109 0.78 5.14 5.08
C GLY A 109 1.42 4.65 6.38
N GLY A 110 0.62 3.90 7.15
CA GLY A 110 1.01 3.30 8.42
C GLY A 110 1.06 4.27 9.59
N THR A 111 1.75 3.85 10.66
CA THR A 111 1.96 4.66 11.86
C THR A 111 3.44 4.86 12.15
N ILE A 112 3.75 5.98 12.81
CA ILE A 112 5.06 6.28 13.40
C ILE A 112 4.91 6.36 14.91
N GLY A 113 5.80 5.67 15.62
CA GLY A 113 5.99 5.81 17.06
C GLY A 113 7.24 6.62 17.34
N VAL A 114 7.10 7.61 18.23
CA VAL A 114 8.21 8.42 18.75
C VAL A 114 8.32 8.24 20.27
N ARG A 115 9.39 8.74 20.86
CA ARG A 115 9.60 8.67 22.31
C ARG A 115 8.40 9.32 23.02
N ASP A 116 7.70 8.51 23.82
CA ASP A 116 6.51 8.92 24.56
C ASP A 116 6.84 9.97 25.63
N ASP A 117 6.16 11.12 25.55
CA ASP A 117 6.20 12.22 26.53
C ASP A 117 4.95 12.28 27.43
N GLY A 118 4.00 11.36 27.27
CA GLY A 118 2.82 11.20 28.11
C GLY A 118 1.45 11.46 27.44
N THR A 119 1.38 11.63 26.11
CA THR A 119 0.15 12.04 25.41
C THR A 119 -0.37 11.03 24.37
N LYS A 120 0.46 10.57 23.42
CA LYS A 120 0.08 9.59 22.38
C LYS A 120 1.33 8.84 21.89
N TYR A 121 1.22 7.52 21.71
CA TYR A 121 2.36 6.66 21.37
C TYR A 121 2.66 6.54 19.87
N GLU A 122 1.60 6.47 19.07
CA GLU A 122 1.70 6.27 17.62
C GLU A 122 0.78 7.25 16.89
N TYR A 123 1.30 7.78 15.80
CA TYR A 123 0.65 8.77 14.97
C TYR A 123 0.47 8.19 13.58
N SER A 124 -0.72 8.34 13.03
CA SER A 124 -0.98 7.96 11.64
C SER A 124 -0.21 8.90 10.73
N ILE A 125 0.37 8.37 9.65
CA ILE A 125 1.19 9.16 8.73
C ILE A 125 0.38 9.46 7.47
N ASN A 126 0.39 10.72 7.04
CA ASN A 126 -0.26 11.17 5.80
C ASN A 126 0.73 11.81 4.82
N VAL A 127 1.89 11.17 4.68
CA VAL A 127 2.88 11.51 3.67
C VAL A 127 3.37 10.23 3.01
N THR A 128 3.81 10.33 1.77
CA THR A 128 4.63 9.30 1.14
C THR A 128 6.09 9.66 1.35
N LEU A 129 6.90 8.74 1.85
CA LEU A 129 8.35 8.91 1.88
C LEU A 129 8.96 8.27 0.64
N SER A 130 10.05 8.82 0.11
CA SER A 130 10.83 8.16 -0.92
C SER A 130 12.31 8.05 -0.56
N LEU A 131 12.91 6.96 -1.03
CA LEU A 131 14.33 6.63 -0.87
C LEU A 131 14.97 6.45 -2.24
N LEU A 132 16.08 7.14 -2.47
CA LEU A 132 16.84 7.03 -3.70
C LEU A 132 17.65 5.73 -3.73
N LEU A 133 17.50 4.94 -4.80
CA LEU A 133 18.12 3.63 -5.00
C LEU A 133 19.30 3.66 -5.98
N ASN A 134 19.60 4.79 -6.62
CA ASN A 134 20.79 4.90 -7.49
C ASN A 134 22.06 5.34 -6.75
N ARG A 135 22.00 5.49 -5.42
CA ARG A 135 23.13 5.81 -4.55
C ARG A 135 23.11 4.90 -3.32
N SER A 136 24.28 4.46 -2.89
CA SER A 136 24.43 3.69 -1.65
C SER A 136 24.20 4.61 -0.43
N TRP A 137 23.63 4.05 0.63
CA TRP A 137 23.37 4.74 1.90
C TRP A 137 23.34 3.74 3.05
N THR A 138 23.51 4.21 4.29
CA THR A 138 23.28 3.40 5.50
C THR A 138 21.99 3.81 6.18
N ASN A 139 21.49 3.00 7.11
CA ASN A 139 20.33 3.35 7.93
C ASN A 139 20.56 4.61 8.80
N GLU A 140 21.80 5.04 9.01
CA GLU A 140 22.15 6.32 9.66
C GLU A 140 22.21 7.51 8.69
N THR A 141 22.65 7.28 7.44
CA THR A 141 22.77 8.35 6.42
C THR A 141 21.57 8.42 5.49
N VAL A 142 20.54 7.61 5.75
CA VAL A 142 19.34 7.55 4.92
C VAL A 142 18.64 8.91 4.94
N ASP A 143 18.31 9.40 3.75
CA ASP A 143 17.71 10.71 3.53
C ASP A 143 16.37 10.50 2.85
N PHE A 144 15.31 10.59 3.65
CA PHE A 144 13.93 10.43 3.18
C PHE A 144 13.44 11.74 2.59
N GLN A 145 13.04 11.71 1.32
CA GLN A 145 12.25 12.80 0.77
C GLN A 145 10.79 12.64 1.24
N VAL A 146 10.22 13.72 1.74
CA VAL A 146 8.82 13.78 2.20
C VAL A 146 7.95 14.32 1.07
N ILE A 147 6.89 13.58 0.73
CA ILE A 147 5.89 13.97 -0.26
C ILE A 147 4.57 14.17 0.46
N GLU A 148 4.14 15.42 0.56
CA GLU A 148 2.88 15.80 1.21
C GLU A 148 1.68 15.26 0.44
N ILE A 149 0.69 14.73 1.16
CA ILE A 149 -0.57 14.28 0.59
C ILE A 149 -1.64 15.31 0.96
N GLU A 150 -2.26 15.94 -0.04
CA GLU A 150 -3.31 16.95 0.19
C GLU A 150 -4.60 16.35 0.78
N ASP A 151 -4.83 15.05 0.56
CA ASP A 151 -5.99 14.34 1.10
C ASP A 151 -5.78 14.07 2.58
N PRO A 152 -6.68 14.50 3.50
CA PRO A 152 -6.50 14.34 4.95
C PRO A 152 -6.66 12.88 5.45
N LYS A 153 -6.87 11.91 4.57
CA LYS A 153 -7.11 10.50 4.93
C LYS A 153 -5.83 9.73 5.21
N TYR A 154 -5.72 9.18 6.40
CA TYR A 154 -4.64 8.27 6.78
C TYR A 154 -4.98 6.83 6.38
N TYR A 155 -4.05 6.12 5.76
CA TYR A 155 -4.22 4.71 5.43
C TYR A 155 -3.27 3.82 6.23
N LEU A 156 -3.84 2.79 6.85
CA LEU A 156 -3.09 1.67 7.39
C LEU A 156 -3.14 0.51 6.38
N HIS A 157 -2.00 -0.13 6.15
CA HIS A 157 -1.82 -1.17 5.14
C HIS A 157 -2.33 -0.72 3.76
N PRO A 158 -1.89 0.44 3.22
CA PRO A 158 -2.26 0.82 1.86
C PRO A 158 -1.77 -0.25 0.88
N LEU A 159 -2.49 -0.51 -0.20
CA LEU A 159 -1.99 -1.43 -1.24
C LEU A 159 -1.42 -0.60 -2.38
N LEU A 160 -0.15 -0.81 -2.70
CA LEU A 160 0.55 -0.04 -3.73
C LEU A 160 0.87 -0.94 -4.93
N TRP A 161 0.37 -0.57 -6.09
CA TRP A 161 0.65 -1.27 -7.34
C TRP A 161 1.47 -0.38 -8.28
N PRO A 162 2.81 -0.52 -8.30
CA PRO A 162 3.66 0.22 -9.22
C PRO A 162 3.42 -0.20 -10.68
N ASP A 163 3.46 0.77 -11.57
CA ASP A 163 3.36 0.64 -13.02
C ASP A 163 4.55 1.37 -13.67
N PRO A 164 5.64 0.65 -13.97
CA PRO A 164 6.82 1.22 -14.61
C PRO A 164 6.54 1.77 -16.01
N GLU A 165 5.56 1.22 -16.75
CA GLU A 165 5.26 1.70 -18.12
C GLU A 165 4.74 3.12 -18.13
N THR A 166 4.03 3.50 -17.07
CA THR A 166 3.49 4.84 -16.91
C THR A 166 4.17 5.64 -15.81
N SER A 167 5.25 5.17 -15.15
CA SER A 167 5.84 5.81 -13.97
C SER A 167 4.78 6.23 -12.93
N SER A 168 3.86 5.32 -12.64
CA SER A 168 2.75 5.57 -11.71
C SER A 168 2.69 4.52 -10.59
N ILE A 169 2.09 4.87 -9.46
CA ILE A 169 1.73 3.90 -8.41
C ILE A 169 0.24 4.02 -8.18
N TYR A 170 -0.48 2.91 -8.32
CA TYR A 170 -1.91 2.86 -8.05
C TYR A 170 -2.16 2.46 -6.60
N HIS A 171 -3.11 3.13 -5.96
CA HIS A 171 -3.52 2.84 -4.59
C HIS A 171 -5.01 2.56 -4.51
N TRP A 172 -5.36 1.40 -3.95
CA TRP A 172 -6.74 0.97 -3.71
C TRP A 172 -6.79 0.00 -2.53
N ARG A 173 -7.65 0.30 -1.53
CA ARG A 173 -7.79 -0.39 -0.23
C ARG A 173 -6.84 0.11 0.87
N GLY A 174 -6.81 -0.62 1.99
CA GLY A 174 -6.33 -0.12 3.29
C GLY A 174 -7.50 0.21 4.22
N SER A 175 -7.21 0.36 5.51
CA SER A 175 -8.18 0.89 6.49
C SER A 175 -7.83 2.32 6.83
N HIS A 176 -8.84 3.17 7.03
CA HIS A 176 -8.63 4.52 7.52
C HIS A 176 -8.11 4.49 8.96
N GLY A 177 -7.24 5.44 9.31
CA GLY A 177 -6.97 5.74 10.71
C GLY A 177 -8.26 6.18 11.41
N ILE A 178 -8.42 5.84 12.69
CA ILE A 178 -9.61 6.14 13.52
C ILE A 178 -10.02 7.62 13.44
N GLU A 179 -9.05 8.50 13.19
CA GLU A 179 -9.19 9.97 13.15
C GLU A 179 -9.68 10.54 11.80
N SER A 180 -9.83 9.72 10.75
CA SER A 180 -10.06 10.18 9.37
C SER A 180 -11.26 9.55 8.64
N TYR A 181 -12.32 9.21 9.37
CA TYR A 181 -13.50 8.59 8.76
C TYR A 181 -14.32 9.58 7.91
N GLU A 182 -13.98 9.70 6.63
CA GLU A 182 -14.88 10.22 5.59
C GLU A 182 -14.97 9.26 4.41
N GLY A 183 -16.13 8.61 4.33
CA GLY A 183 -16.50 7.60 3.34
C GLY A 183 -16.29 8.04 1.90
N ASN A 184 -15.37 7.37 1.22
CA ASN A 184 -15.43 7.21 -0.23
C ASN A 184 -14.53 6.05 -0.67
N SER A 185 -14.89 5.39 -1.77
CA SER A 185 -14.10 4.35 -2.44
C SER A 185 -12.97 4.97 -3.26
N ASP A 186 -11.94 5.46 -2.58
CA ASP A 186 -10.85 6.15 -3.26
C ASP A 186 -10.00 5.18 -4.07
N PHE A 187 -10.00 5.39 -5.39
CA PHE A 187 -8.98 4.83 -6.28
C PHE A 187 -8.04 5.97 -6.67
N LYS A 188 -6.80 5.89 -6.20
CA LYS A 188 -5.81 6.94 -6.37
C LYS A 188 -4.68 6.49 -7.27
N VAL A 189 -4.05 7.46 -7.92
CA VAL A 189 -2.81 7.27 -8.67
C VAL A 189 -1.81 8.33 -8.22
N PHE A 190 -0.62 7.86 -7.88
CA PHE A 190 0.56 8.69 -7.73
C PHE A 190 1.28 8.74 -9.07
N LYS A 191 1.56 9.95 -9.56
CA LYS A 191 2.38 10.15 -10.75
C LYS A 191 3.75 10.64 -10.32
N SER A 192 4.78 9.82 -10.55
CA SER A 192 6.16 10.19 -10.22
C SER A 192 6.67 11.31 -11.13
N ASP A 193 7.50 12.20 -10.57
CA ASP A 193 8.26 13.19 -11.33
C ASP A 193 9.63 12.67 -11.81
N GLY A 194 9.99 11.43 -11.45
CA GLY A 194 11.28 10.81 -11.75
C GLY A 194 12.44 11.29 -10.89
N LEU A 195 12.19 12.18 -9.92
CA LEU A 195 13.16 12.79 -9.01
C LEU A 195 12.89 12.43 -7.54
N GLY A 196 12.03 11.44 -7.30
CA GLY A 196 11.65 10.97 -5.96
C GLY A 196 10.44 11.69 -5.39
N GLY A 197 9.91 12.68 -6.11
CA GLY A 197 8.64 13.31 -5.82
C GLY A 197 7.53 12.81 -6.75
N GLY A 198 6.40 13.51 -6.70
CA GLY A 198 5.25 13.26 -7.55
C GLY A 198 3.98 13.83 -6.94
N ASN A 199 2.85 13.47 -7.52
CA ASN A 199 1.55 13.94 -7.03
C ASN A 199 0.51 12.82 -7.00
N TRP A 200 -0.25 12.76 -5.90
CA TRP A 200 -1.42 11.91 -5.77
C TRP A 200 -2.65 12.58 -6.39
N SER A 201 -3.48 11.80 -7.07
CA SER A 201 -4.74 12.26 -7.62
C SER A 201 -5.77 11.15 -7.71
N MET A 202 -7.05 11.51 -7.76
CA MET A 202 -8.12 10.55 -7.99
C MET A 202 -8.04 9.99 -9.42
N LYS A 203 -8.09 8.67 -9.54
CA LYS A 203 -8.04 7.98 -10.83
C LYS A 203 -9.46 7.64 -11.29
N ALA A 204 -9.78 8.05 -12.52
CA ALA A 204 -11.04 7.67 -13.15
C ALA A 204 -11.09 6.15 -13.39
N VAL A 205 -12.24 5.55 -13.08
CA VAL A 205 -12.52 4.13 -13.22
C VAL A 205 -13.17 3.85 -14.58
N ALA A 206 -12.60 2.94 -15.38
CA ALA A 206 -13.12 2.65 -16.73
C ALA A 206 -14.43 1.83 -16.72
N ASN A 207 -14.64 0.97 -15.71
CA ASN A 207 -15.85 0.15 -15.55
C ASN A 207 -16.50 0.31 -14.16
N PRO A 208 -17.14 1.46 -13.87
CA PRO A 208 -17.66 1.80 -12.54
C PRO A 208 -18.62 0.78 -11.94
N SER A 209 -19.45 0.12 -12.76
CA SER A 209 -20.40 -0.90 -12.28
C SER A 209 -19.70 -2.08 -11.60
N VAL A 210 -18.55 -2.53 -12.12
CA VAL A 210 -17.76 -3.60 -11.49
C VAL A 210 -17.10 -3.05 -10.23
N PHE A 211 -16.39 -1.92 -10.35
CA PHE A 211 -15.66 -1.30 -9.26
C PHE A 211 -16.53 -1.00 -8.03
N ASN A 212 -17.71 -0.41 -8.24
CA ASN A 212 -18.65 -0.10 -7.16
C ASN A 212 -19.20 -1.36 -6.49
N GLY A 213 -19.16 -2.52 -7.14
CA GLY A 213 -19.53 -3.81 -6.54
C GLY A 213 -18.43 -4.46 -5.71
N LEU A 214 -17.20 -3.96 -5.75
CA LEU A 214 -16.06 -4.53 -5.01
C LEU A 214 -16.00 -3.94 -3.61
N TYR A 215 -15.95 -4.80 -2.59
CA TYR A 215 -15.65 -4.37 -1.23
C TYR A 215 -14.17 -4.05 -1.07
N ARG A 216 -13.87 -2.99 -0.31
CA ARG A 216 -12.51 -2.71 0.15
C ARG A 216 -12.24 -3.48 1.43
N ALA A 217 -11.07 -4.09 1.48
CA ALA A 217 -10.61 -4.82 2.65
C ALA A 217 -9.20 -4.34 2.99
N SER A 218 -8.91 -4.22 4.28
CA SER A 218 -7.55 -3.97 4.78
C SER A 218 -6.77 -5.28 4.92
N SER A 219 -5.44 -5.19 5.05
CA SER A 219 -4.58 -6.34 5.36
C SER A 219 -4.68 -7.54 4.39
N GLY A 220 -5.19 -7.33 3.18
CA GLY A 220 -5.21 -8.35 2.13
C GLY A 220 -3.84 -8.40 1.43
N PRO A 221 -3.25 -9.59 1.20
CA PRO A 221 -2.05 -9.69 0.39
C PRO A 221 -2.28 -9.15 -1.02
N PHE A 222 -1.24 -8.57 -1.59
CA PHE A 222 -1.27 -7.94 -2.89
C PHE A 222 0.06 -8.10 -3.61
N THR A 223 0.04 -7.94 -4.93
CA THR A 223 1.24 -7.88 -5.75
C THR A 223 0.94 -7.20 -7.08
N THR A 224 1.98 -6.89 -7.86
CA THR A 224 1.86 -6.58 -9.28
C THR A 224 2.52 -7.68 -10.09
N CYS A 225 1.92 -8.03 -11.23
CA CYS A 225 2.46 -9.05 -12.12
C CYS A 225 2.06 -8.74 -13.55
N ASN A 226 3.06 -8.60 -14.44
CA ASN A 226 2.86 -8.38 -15.88
C ASN A 226 1.81 -7.31 -16.24
N GLY A 227 1.90 -6.12 -15.64
CA GLY A 227 1.00 -4.98 -15.93
C GLY A 227 -0.36 -5.05 -15.21
N GLN A 228 -0.57 -6.02 -14.32
CA GLN A 228 -1.82 -6.18 -13.58
C GLN A 228 -1.57 -6.11 -12.07
N GLY A 229 -2.41 -5.35 -11.37
CA GLY A 229 -2.45 -5.31 -9.90
C GLY A 229 -3.38 -6.38 -9.36
N PHE A 230 -2.98 -7.05 -8.28
CA PHE A 230 -3.73 -8.13 -7.65
C PHE A 230 -3.88 -7.90 -6.15
N THR A 231 -5.03 -8.26 -5.61
CA THR A 231 -5.23 -8.41 -4.16
C THR A 231 -6.17 -9.56 -3.86
N MET A 232 -5.84 -10.34 -2.83
CA MET A 232 -6.63 -11.48 -2.39
C MET A 232 -7.20 -11.24 -1.01
N SER A 233 -8.52 -11.31 -0.91
CA SER A 233 -9.31 -11.22 0.32
C SER A 233 -8.88 -10.06 1.23
N GLY A 234 -9.31 -10.06 2.48
CA GLY A 234 -8.81 -9.16 3.51
C GLY A 234 -9.81 -8.96 4.64
N LEU A 235 -9.42 -8.15 5.62
CA LEU A 235 -10.29 -7.76 6.73
C LEU A 235 -11.14 -6.53 6.34
N GLY A 236 -12.44 -6.75 6.31
CA GLY A 236 -13.47 -5.75 6.14
C GLY A 236 -14.05 -5.28 7.48
N GLY A 237 -14.54 -4.05 7.44
CA GLY A 237 -15.21 -3.35 8.53
C GLY A 237 -15.42 -1.89 8.12
N GLU A 238 -16.12 -1.13 8.95
CA GLU A 238 -16.51 0.26 8.66
C GLU A 238 -15.31 1.13 8.24
N LEU A 239 -14.16 0.98 8.93
CA LEU A 239 -12.93 1.72 8.62
C LEU A 239 -12.33 1.40 7.24
N SER A 240 -12.66 0.26 6.64
CA SER A 240 -12.19 -0.12 5.30
C SER A 240 -13.23 0.14 4.21
N ASP A 241 -14.52 -0.06 4.51
CA ASP A 241 -15.63 0.12 3.58
C ASP A 241 -16.91 0.44 4.35
N GLU A 242 -17.48 1.62 4.09
CA GLU A 242 -18.66 2.14 4.80
C GLU A 242 -19.93 1.28 4.64
N ARG A 243 -19.94 0.39 3.63
CA ARG A 243 -21.06 -0.52 3.38
C ARG A 243 -21.06 -1.73 4.31
N LEU A 244 -19.94 -1.98 4.98
CA LEU A 244 -19.80 -3.08 5.93
C LEU A 244 -20.22 -2.59 7.31
N THR A 245 -21.02 -3.38 8.02
CA THR A 245 -21.42 -3.09 9.40
C THR A 245 -20.69 -4.04 10.35
N GLY A 246 -20.08 -3.48 11.41
CA GLY A 246 -19.30 -4.24 12.39
C GLY A 246 -17.82 -4.45 12.01
N ASP A 247 -17.04 -4.88 13.00
CA ASP A 247 -15.60 -5.13 12.85
C ASP A 247 -15.31 -6.60 12.54
N ASN A 248 -14.33 -6.85 11.65
CA ASN A 248 -13.70 -8.15 11.38
C ASN A 248 -14.44 -9.12 10.43
N VAL A 249 -15.12 -8.61 9.39
CA VAL A 249 -15.65 -9.49 8.32
C VAL A 249 -14.51 -9.89 7.39
N ILE A 250 -14.37 -11.16 7.04
CA ILE A 250 -13.38 -11.56 6.03
C ILE A 250 -14.01 -11.38 4.66
N ILE A 251 -13.53 -10.40 3.89
CA ILE A 251 -13.93 -10.17 2.51
C ILE A 251 -13.22 -11.20 1.64
N PRO A 252 -13.93 -12.13 0.97
CA PRO A 252 -13.29 -13.13 0.15
C PRO A 252 -12.91 -12.60 -1.22
N GLY A 253 -11.91 -13.25 -1.82
CA GLY A 253 -11.79 -13.31 -3.28
C GLY A 253 -10.62 -12.58 -3.89
N LEU A 254 -10.38 -12.84 -5.18
CA LEU A 254 -9.30 -12.23 -5.96
C LEU A 254 -9.86 -11.04 -6.74
N VAL A 255 -9.30 -9.86 -6.51
CA VAL A 255 -9.58 -8.67 -7.31
C VAL A 255 -8.36 -8.32 -8.14
N THR A 256 -8.61 -7.99 -9.41
CA THR A 256 -7.57 -7.61 -10.35
C THR A 256 -7.84 -6.23 -10.96
N TYR A 257 -6.77 -5.51 -11.23
CA TYR A 257 -6.79 -4.23 -11.93
C TYR A 257 -5.82 -4.27 -13.10
N GLU A 258 -6.35 -4.22 -14.32
CA GLU A 258 -5.57 -4.16 -15.55
C GLU A 258 -5.13 -2.71 -15.82
N MET A 259 -3.84 -2.42 -15.71
CA MET A 259 -3.32 -1.04 -15.77
C MET A 259 -3.49 -0.45 -17.16
N ALA A 260 -3.23 -1.25 -18.21
CA ALA A 260 -3.28 -0.79 -19.60
C ALA A 260 -4.68 -0.33 -20.03
N THR A 261 -5.74 -1.03 -19.61
CA THR A 261 -7.13 -0.70 -19.93
C THR A 261 -7.83 0.07 -18.82
N SER A 262 -7.20 0.20 -17.65
CA SER A 262 -7.78 0.77 -16.43
C SER A 262 -9.07 0.07 -15.99
N THR A 263 -9.19 -1.25 -16.20
CA THR A 263 -10.40 -2.02 -15.88
C THR A 263 -10.21 -2.93 -14.68
N TRP A 264 -11.26 -3.04 -13.87
CA TRP A 264 -11.35 -3.92 -12.71
C TRP A 264 -12.01 -5.24 -13.03
N ALA A 265 -11.61 -6.32 -12.36
CA ALA A 265 -12.35 -7.58 -12.37
C ALA A 265 -12.43 -8.20 -10.97
N ASN A 266 -13.56 -8.87 -10.72
CA ASN A 266 -13.70 -9.79 -9.61
C ASN A 266 -13.49 -11.20 -10.13
N GLU A 267 -12.37 -11.82 -9.76
CA GLU A 267 -11.96 -13.16 -10.19
C GLU A 267 -12.09 -14.18 -9.05
N THR A 268 -12.99 -13.89 -8.09
CA THR A 268 -13.35 -14.80 -7.01
C THR A 268 -13.90 -16.11 -7.55
N THR A 269 -13.47 -17.21 -6.95
CA THR A 269 -13.86 -18.56 -7.34
C THR A 269 -13.97 -19.44 -6.10
N GLU A 270 -14.92 -20.37 -6.14
CA GLU A 270 -15.13 -21.37 -5.09
C GLU A 270 -14.08 -22.49 -5.12
N SER A 271 -13.19 -22.53 -6.12
CA SER A 271 -12.21 -23.61 -6.32
C SER A 271 -11.23 -23.82 -5.16
N LEU A 272 -10.99 -22.80 -4.33
CA LEU A 272 -10.17 -22.94 -3.13
C LEU A 272 -10.89 -23.69 -1.99
N ASN A 273 -12.23 -23.78 -1.99
CA ASN A 273 -13.07 -24.35 -0.92
C ASN A 273 -12.88 -23.73 0.48
N TYR A 274 -12.10 -22.66 0.60
CA TYR A 274 -11.92 -21.85 1.80
C TYR A 274 -11.62 -20.40 1.38
N ILE A 275 -11.79 -19.47 2.31
CA ILE A 275 -11.43 -18.06 2.14
C ILE A 275 -10.02 -17.88 2.68
N PRO A 276 -9.01 -17.70 1.81
CA PRO A 276 -7.69 -17.41 2.28
C PRO A 276 -7.59 -15.94 2.67
N TRP A 277 -6.98 -15.62 3.79
CA TRP A 277 -6.77 -14.24 4.21
C TRP A 277 -5.50 -14.17 5.07
N ARG A 278 -4.83 -13.01 5.08
CA ARG A 278 -3.43 -12.88 5.51
C ARG A 278 -2.48 -13.80 4.69
N GLY A 279 -1.18 -13.57 4.77
CA GLY A 279 -0.17 -14.27 3.94
C GLY A 279 0.48 -13.34 2.93
N ARG A 280 1.13 -13.89 1.90
CA ARG A 280 1.83 -13.11 0.87
C ARG A 280 1.64 -13.70 -0.52
N ILE A 281 1.49 -12.82 -1.51
CA ILE A 281 1.43 -13.19 -2.93
C ILE A 281 2.72 -12.71 -3.59
N SER A 282 3.37 -13.61 -4.33
CA SER A 282 4.53 -13.30 -5.17
C SER A 282 4.20 -13.51 -6.64
N CYS A 283 4.61 -12.58 -7.48
CA CYS A 283 4.57 -12.72 -8.93
C CYS A 283 5.70 -13.64 -9.40
N LEU A 284 5.36 -14.65 -10.19
CA LEU A 284 6.28 -15.49 -10.96
C LEU A 284 6.08 -15.14 -12.43
N ALA A 285 6.59 -13.97 -12.82
CA ALA A 285 6.28 -13.31 -14.10
C ALA A 285 6.56 -14.18 -15.33
N SER A 286 7.65 -14.97 -15.28
CA SER A 286 8.07 -15.83 -16.38
C SER A 286 7.44 -17.22 -16.38
N ALA A 287 6.71 -17.61 -15.32
CA ALA A 287 6.07 -18.92 -15.21
C ALA A 287 4.69 -18.92 -15.87
N GLY A 288 4.34 -19.98 -16.60
CA GLY A 288 3.11 -20.01 -17.40
C GLY A 288 3.15 -19.01 -18.57
N SER A 289 2.08 -18.98 -19.38
CA SER A 289 2.05 -18.14 -20.59
C SER A 289 1.71 -16.68 -20.33
N LYS A 290 1.17 -16.35 -19.16
CA LYS A 290 0.86 -14.97 -18.73
C LYS A 290 1.44 -14.59 -17.36
N GLY A 291 2.22 -15.46 -16.73
CA GLY A 291 2.62 -15.33 -15.34
C GLY A 291 1.79 -16.23 -14.41
N LEU A 292 2.37 -16.57 -13.26
CA LEU A 292 1.69 -17.21 -12.14
C LEU A 292 1.76 -16.33 -10.90
N LEU A 293 0.76 -16.43 -10.03
CA LEU A 293 0.85 -15.90 -8.67
C LEU A 293 1.06 -17.05 -7.69
N ALA A 294 2.09 -16.96 -6.86
CA ALA A 294 2.31 -17.89 -5.75
C ALA A 294 1.75 -17.28 -4.46
N TYR A 295 0.86 -18.00 -3.81
CA TYR A 295 0.23 -17.57 -2.56
C TYR A 295 0.50 -18.56 -1.43
N TYR A 296 0.99 -18.03 -0.30
CA TYR A 296 1.51 -18.82 0.80
C TYR A 296 1.41 -18.08 2.15
N GLY A 297 1.55 -18.85 3.24
CA GLY A 297 1.46 -18.35 4.61
C GLY A 297 0.09 -17.82 5.00
N GLN A 298 -0.95 -18.26 4.30
CA GLN A 298 -2.31 -17.77 4.45
C GLN A 298 -3.04 -18.43 5.63
N MET A 299 -3.92 -17.66 6.27
CA MET A 299 -4.94 -18.21 7.16
C MET A 299 -6.15 -18.63 6.32
N ARG A 300 -6.88 -19.62 6.79
CA ARG A 300 -8.07 -20.17 6.13
C ARG A 300 -9.27 -19.92 7.01
N SER A 301 -10.34 -19.46 6.37
CA SER A 301 -11.67 -19.42 6.97
C SER A 301 -12.65 -20.21 6.12
N MET A 302 -13.60 -20.89 6.77
CA MET A 302 -14.71 -21.57 6.09
C MET A 302 -15.93 -20.66 5.91
N ASP A 303 -16.03 -19.59 6.70
CA ASP A 303 -17.12 -18.61 6.67
C ASP A 303 -16.56 -17.18 6.64
N SER A 304 -17.20 -16.28 5.89
CA SER A 304 -16.86 -14.85 5.89
C SER A 304 -17.21 -14.18 7.22
N ASP A 305 -18.19 -14.74 7.94
CA ASP A 305 -18.64 -14.28 9.26
C ASP A 305 -17.86 -14.96 10.41
N ALA A 306 -16.89 -15.83 10.09
CA ALA A 306 -16.11 -16.53 11.11
C ALA A 306 -15.41 -15.52 12.02
N HIS A 307 -15.67 -15.65 13.32
CA HIS A 307 -14.94 -14.87 14.31
C HIS A 307 -13.45 -15.19 14.22
N LEU A 308 -12.60 -14.22 14.59
CA LEU A 308 -11.13 -14.37 14.50
C LEU A 308 -10.55 -15.58 15.28
N GLN A 309 -11.38 -16.32 16.02
CA GLN A 309 -10.99 -17.46 16.84
C GLN A 309 -11.18 -18.82 16.13
N ASP A 310 -11.94 -18.90 15.05
CA ASP A 310 -12.21 -20.16 14.30
C ASP A 310 -11.22 -20.38 13.14
N GLN A 311 -10.01 -19.82 13.26
CA GLN A 311 -9.08 -19.67 12.15
C GLN A 311 -8.14 -20.86 12.05
N GLU A 312 -8.09 -21.47 10.87
CA GLU A 312 -7.09 -22.48 10.54
C GLU A 312 -5.88 -21.83 9.87
N PHE A 313 -4.68 -22.24 10.22
CA PHE A 313 -3.46 -21.74 9.58
C PHE A 313 -3.01 -22.70 8.47
N SER A 314 -2.70 -22.17 7.29
CA SER A 314 -2.10 -22.98 6.23
C SER A 314 -0.64 -23.28 6.55
N THR A 315 -0.22 -24.49 6.22
CA THR A 315 1.20 -24.87 6.25
C THR A 315 1.93 -24.30 5.03
N PHE A 316 3.21 -23.93 5.18
CA PHE A 316 4.11 -23.64 4.05
C PHE A 316 4.49 -24.88 3.22
N LYS A 317 3.96 -26.06 3.61
CA LYS A 317 4.10 -27.34 2.90
C LYS A 317 3.32 -27.40 1.59
N ASN A 318 2.45 -26.44 1.32
CA ASN A 318 1.69 -26.32 0.07
C ASN A 318 1.62 -24.86 -0.36
N ILE A 319 1.92 -24.60 -1.64
CA ILE A 319 1.81 -23.28 -2.26
C ILE A 319 0.61 -23.29 -3.19
N SER A 320 -0.30 -22.33 -3.02
CA SER A 320 -1.40 -22.13 -3.96
C SER A 320 -0.88 -21.32 -5.15
N LEU A 321 -1.14 -21.80 -6.36
CA LEU A 321 -0.70 -21.18 -7.61
C LEU A 321 -1.92 -20.69 -8.38
N TYR A 322 -1.96 -19.41 -8.75
CA TYR A 322 -2.98 -18.88 -9.63
C TYR A 322 -2.42 -18.74 -11.05
N ASP A 323 -2.99 -19.47 -11.99
CA ASP A 323 -2.65 -19.35 -13.41
C ASP A 323 -3.40 -18.18 -14.04
N MET A 324 -2.67 -17.10 -14.34
CA MET A 324 -3.23 -15.87 -14.92
C MET A 324 -3.80 -16.08 -16.34
N ALA A 325 -3.38 -17.13 -17.05
CA ALA A 325 -3.88 -17.43 -18.39
C ALA A 325 -5.24 -18.12 -18.34
N THR A 326 -5.38 -19.13 -17.48
CA THR A 326 -6.61 -19.93 -17.38
C THR A 326 -7.57 -19.46 -16.29
N LYS A 327 -7.11 -18.56 -15.41
CA LYS A 327 -7.84 -18.06 -14.22
C LYS A 327 -8.22 -19.18 -13.27
N GLN A 328 -7.32 -20.14 -13.06
CA GLN A 328 -7.55 -21.32 -12.24
C GLN A 328 -6.53 -21.41 -11.10
N TRP A 329 -7.00 -21.89 -9.95
CA TRP A 329 -6.13 -22.24 -8.85
C TRP A 329 -5.61 -23.67 -9.02
N LEU A 330 -4.33 -23.80 -8.71
CA LEU A 330 -3.57 -25.04 -8.61
C LEU A 330 -2.85 -25.03 -7.27
N TRP A 331 -2.22 -26.14 -6.92
CA TRP A 331 -1.36 -26.22 -5.74
C TRP A 331 -0.15 -27.07 -6.04
N GLN A 332 0.92 -26.80 -5.31
CA GLN A 332 2.15 -27.57 -5.35
C GLN A 332 2.70 -27.71 -3.93
N GLY A 333 2.90 -28.96 -3.52
CA GLY A 333 3.54 -29.36 -2.30
C GLY A 333 5.01 -28.99 -2.31
N THR A 334 5.53 -28.67 -1.13
CA THR A 334 6.92 -28.28 -0.93
C THR A 334 7.69 -29.35 -0.17
N SER A 335 9.01 -29.25 -0.24
CA SER A 335 9.95 -30.08 0.50
C SER A 335 10.97 -29.22 1.25
N GLY A 336 11.85 -29.85 2.03
CA GLY A 336 12.86 -29.14 2.81
C GLY A 336 12.33 -28.56 4.12
N ASP A 337 13.00 -27.52 4.60
CA ASP A 337 12.80 -26.95 5.94
C ASP A 337 11.77 -25.81 5.90
N ALA A 338 10.54 -26.18 5.54
CA ALA A 338 9.43 -25.22 5.46
C ALA A 338 9.16 -24.55 6.82
N PRO A 339 8.84 -23.24 6.86
CA PRO A 339 8.42 -22.58 8.08
C PRO A 339 7.20 -23.25 8.71
N ASP A 340 7.15 -23.24 10.05
CA ASP A 340 5.91 -23.46 10.79
C ASP A 340 4.88 -22.35 10.45
N PRO A 341 3.58 -22.58 10.70
CA PRO A 341 2.57 -21.57 10.42
C PRO A 341 2.87 -20.22 11.11
N MET A 342 2.91 -19.17 10.30
CA MET A 342 3.22 -17.80 10.71
C MET A 342 2.49 -16.78 9.85
N PHE A 343 2.32 -15.56 10.36
CA PHE A 343 1.65 -14.46 9.67
C PHE A 343 2.34 -13.12 9.96
N ALA A 344 1.93 -12.06 9.25
CA ALA A 344 2.50 -10.71 9.35
C ALA A 344 4.04 -10.65 9.16
N PHE A 345 4.55 -11.62 8.38
CA PHE A 345 5.89 -11.65 7.81
C PHE A 345 5.92 -10.82 6.52
N CYS A 346 7.11 -10.56 5.99
CA CYS A 346 7.28 -9.99 4.66
C CYS A 346 7.99 -10.98 3.72
N SER A 347 7.87 -10.77 2.41
CA SER A 347 8.59 -11.57 1.44
C SER A 347 8.90 -10.81 0.15
N VAL A 348 9.99 -11.21 -0.51
CA VAL A 348 10.38 -10.72 -1.83
C VAL A 348 10.63 -11.90 -2.75
N ALA A 349 10.26 -11.75 -4.02
CA ALA A 349 10.62 -12.72 -5.06
C ALA A 349 11.67 -12.09 -5.97
N VAL A 350 12.70 -12.85 -6.31
CA VAL A 350 13.75 -12.44 -7.23
C VAL A 350 13.96 -13.53 -8.27
N GLN A 351 14.20 -13.12 -9.52
CA GLN A 351 14.51 -14.05 -10.59
C GLN A 351 15.99 -14.42 -10.51
N GLY A 352 16.25 -15.72 -10.42
CA GLY A 352 17.59 -16.31 -10.45
C GLY A 352 18.09 -16.56 -11.87
N GLN A 353 19.26 -17.19 -11.95
CA GLN A 353 19.83 -17.62 -13.23
C GLN A 353 19.05 -18.82 -13.80
N ASN A 354 19.12 -19.02 -15.12
CA ASN A 354 18.47 -20.15 -15.80
C ASN A 354 16.94 -20.25 -15.62
N GLY A 355 16.28 -19.13 -15.33
CA GLY A 355 14.82 -19.06 -15.19
C GLY A 355 14.28 -19.56 -13.85
N THR A 356 15.14 -19.84 -12.86
CA THR A 356 14.69 -20.07 -11.48
C THR A 356 14.21 -18.77 -10.86
N HIS A 357 13.41 -18.89 -9.82
CA HIS A 357 13.05 -17.78 -8.93
C HIS A 357 13.29 -18.25 -7.50
N GLU A 358 13.63 -17.31 -6.64
CA GLU A 358 13.69 -17.55 -5.21
C GLU A 358 12.78 -16.56 -4.49
N ILE A 359 11.99 -17.08 -3.57
CA ILE A 359 11.14 -16.29 -2.70
C ILE A 359 11.80 -16.29 -1.32
N PHE A 360 12.22 -15.11 -0.88
CA PHE A 360 12.76 -14.90 0.46
C PHE A 360 11.65 -14.47 1.40
N VAL A 361 11.56 -15.11 2.55
CA VAL A 361 10.56 -14.83 3.58
C VAL A 361 11.27 -14.45 4.87
N PHE A 362 10.86 -13.35 5.49
CA PHE A 362 11.48 -12.84 6.70
C PHE A 362 10.47 -12.50 7.80
N GLY A 363 10.82 -12.90 9.03
CA GLY A 363 10.12 -12.50 10.24
C GLY A 363 8.69 -12.99 10.33
N GLY A 364 7.83 -12.17 10.91
CA GLY A 364 6.44 -12.47 11.24
C GLY A 364 6.27 -12.94 12.67
N THR A 365 5.14 -13.59 12.93
CA THR A 365 4.81 -14.17 14.24
C THR A 365 4.23 -15.56 14.08
N THR A 366 4.53 -16.44 15.02
CA THR A 366 3.86 -17.74 15.13
C THR A 366 2.45 -17.60 15.72
N THR A 367 1.71 -18.71 15.70
CA THR A 367 0.39 -18.85 16.34
C THR A 367 0.41 -18.63 17.85
N GLU A 368 1.56 -18.82 18.50
CA GLU A 368 1.78 -18.57 19.93
C GLU A 368 2.32 -17.15 20.22
N SER A 369 2.19 -16.23 19.25
CA SER A 369 2.63 -14.84 19.37
C SER A 369 4.15 -14.68 19.57
N ARG A 370 4.97 -15.62 19.09
CA ARG A 370 6.42 -15.44 19.07
C ARG A 370 6.83 -14.69 17.82
N VAL A 371 7.42 -13.50 17.99
CA VAL A 371 8.00 -12.72 16.88
C VAL A 371 9.29 -13.38 16.38
N LEU A 372 9.44 -13.46 15.06
CA LEU A 372 10.50 -14.21 14.39
C LEU A 372 11.57 -13.26 13.80
N SER A 373 12.83 -13.72 13.82
CA SER A 373 13.96 -13.12 13.09
C SER A 373 14.52 -14.03 11.99
N ASP A 374 13.93 -15.20 11.83
CA ASP A 374 14.38 -16.20 10.88
C ASP A 374 14.14 -15.74 9.42
N VAL A 375 14.99 -16.22 8.51
CA VAL A 375 14.87 -16.03 7.05
C VAL A 375 14.77 -17.40 6.38
N TRP A 376 13.88 -17.52 5.40
CA TRP A 376 13.73 -18.71 4.56
C TRP A 376 13.83 -18.37 3.08
N ILE A 377 14.25 -19.36 2.30
CA ILE A 377 14.24 -19.32 0.84
C ILE A 377 13.36 -20.45 0.32
N LEU A 378 12.38 -20.14 -0.53
CA LEU A 378 11.71 -21.12 -1.37
C LEU A 378 12.26 -21.04 -2.78
N THR A 379 12.82 -22.13 -3.28
CA THR A 379 13.26 -22.22 -4.68
C THR A 379 12.10 -22.57 -5.61
N ILE A 380 12.06 -21.96 -6.78
CA ILE A 380 11.09 -22.19 -7.85
C ILE A 380 11.91 -22.41 -9.14
N PRO A 381 11.69 -23.48 -9.91
CA PRO A 381 10.60 -24.44 -9.80
C PRO A 381 10.89 -25.60 -8.83
N GLY A 382 11.86 -25.50 -7.93
CA GLY A 382 12.25 -26.60 -7.03
C GLY A 382 11.21 -26.94 -5.95
N PHE A 383 10.38 -25.97 -5.57
CA PHE A 383 9.47 -26.02 -4.42
C PHE A 383 10.15 -26.60 -3.17
N HIS A 384 11.39 -26.16 -2.92
CA HIS A 384 12.20 -26.61 -1.79
C HIS A 384 12.53 -25.43 -0.88
N TRP A 385 12.29 -25.61 0.41
CA TRP A 385 12.57 -24.63 1.44
C TRP A 385 13.95 -24.83 2.06
N PHE A 386 14.68 -23.72 2.19
CA PHE A 386 15.88 -23.62 3.01
C PHE A 386 15.59 -22.69 4.18
N LYS A 387 15.97 -23.10 5.39
CA LYS A 387 16.07 -22.19 6.53
C LYS A 387 17.48 -21.64 6.60
N LEU A 388 17.62 -20.31 6.64
CA LEU A 388 18.92 -19.66 6.71
C LEU A 388 19.36 -19.47 8.16
N ASP A 389 20.67 -19.57 8.38
CA ASP A 389 21.29 -19.12 9.63
C ASP A 389 21.71 -17.64 9.50
N ALA A 390 20.72 -16.76 9.42
CA ALA A 390 20.89 -15.33 9.24
C ALA A 390 20.26 -14.57 10.42
N GLN A 391 20.99 -14.48 11.53
CA GLN A 391 20.50 -13.87 12.76
C GLN A 391 20.32 -12.35 12.62
N THR A 392 19.21 -11.83 13.14
CA THR A 392 18.93 -10.40 13.23
C THR A 392 17.89 -10.12 14.32
N VAL A 393 17.43 -8.87 14.41
CA VAL A 393 16.35 -8.44 15.30
C VAL A 393 15.02 -8.98 14.77
N PRO A 394 14.17 -9.59 15.61
CA PRO A 394 12.86 -10.07 15.19
C PRO A 394 11.98 -8.94 14.65
N ARG A 395 11.09 -9.24 13.69
CA ARG A 395 10.18 -8.25 13.11
C ARG A 395 8.81 -8.85 12.82
N VAL A 396 7.74 -8.15 13.16
CA VAL A 396 6.35 -8.43 12.75
C VAL A 396 5.66 -7.13 12.36
N ASP A 397 4.69 -7.20 11.45
CA ASP A 397 3.97 -6.02 10.90
C ASP A 397 4.89 -5.03 10.16
N HIS A 398 6.00 -5.55 9.65
CA HIS A 398 6.95 -4.84 8.78
C HIS A 398 6.62 -5.10 7.31
N GLU A 399 7.15 -4.26 6.43
CA GLU A 399 7.09 -4.47 4.98
C GLU A 399 8.49 -4.62 4.40
N CYS A 400 8.59 -5.32 3.26
CA CYS A 400 9.83 -5.36 2.50
C CYS A 400 9.62 -5.31 1.00
N ALA A 401 10.64 -4.88 0.28
CA ALA A 401 10.67 -4.85 -1.17
C ALA A 401 12.07 -5.22 -1.70
N LEU A 402 12.10 -5.81 -2.90
CA LEU A 402 13.33 -6.02 -3.65
C LEU A 402 13.83 -4.66 -4.16
N VAL A 403 15.03 -4.26 -3.76
CA VAL A 403 15.67 -3.00 -4.15
C VAL A 403 17.04 -3.24 -4.78
N GLY A 404 17.44 -2.32 -5.65
CA GLY A 404 18.62 -2.52 -6.48
C GLY A 404 18.50 -3.81 -7.27
N LYS A 405 19.57 -4.60 -7.27
CA LYS A 405 19.65 -5.83 -8.07
C LYS A 405 19.45 -7.11 -7.26
N ARG A 406 19.71 -7.07 -5.95
CA ARG A 406 19.78 -8.27 -5.11
C ARG A 406 19.56 -8.04 -3.62
N GLN A 407 19.03 -6.89 -3.22
CA GLN A 407 18.89 -6.54 -1.81
C GLN A 407 17.42 -6.45 -1.43
N MET A 408 17.07 -6.92 -0.25
CA MET A 408 15.76 -6.72 0.34
C MET A 408 15.83 -5.55 1.31
N LEU A 409 15.07 -4.50 1.02
CA LEU A 409 14.80 -3.41 1.95
C LEU A 409 13.70 -3.84 2.90
N VAL A 410 13.94 -3.76 4.21
CA VAL A 410 12.93 -3.97 5.25
C VAL A 410 12.68 -2.66 5.98
N VAL A 411 11.41 -2.30 6.13
CA VAL A 411 11.00 -1.08 6.82
C VAL A 411 10.03 -1.41 7.96
N GLY A 412 10.41 -0.98 9.15
CA GLY A 412 9.54 -0.94 10.32
C GLY A 412 9.25 -2.29 10.95
N GLY A 413 8.02 -2.44 11.42
CA GLY A 413 7.57 -3.49 12.30
C GLY A 413 7.99 -3.28 13.76
N ARG A 414 7.64 -4.27 14.59
CA ARG A 414 8.02 -4.34 16.00
C ARG A 414 8.80 -5.62 16.30
N LYS A 415 9.65 -5.56 17.31
CA LYS A 415 10.52 -6.67 17.74
C LYS A 415 9.84 -7.67 18.68
N ASP A 416 8.79 -7.24 19.36
CA ASP A 416 8.00 -8.05 20.28
C ASP A 416 6.57 -7.46 20.40
N TRP A 417 5.70 -8.16 21.12
CA TRP A 417 4.34 -7.69 21.46
C TRP A 417 4.31 -6.82 22.71
N GLY A 418 5.48 -6.49 23.25
CA GLY A 418 5.62 -5.67 24.44
C GLY A 418 5.20 -4.23 24.19
N GLU A 419 5.08 -3.53 25.30
CA GLU A 419 4.69 -2.13 25.37
C GLU A 419 5.86 -1.24 25.77
N ASP A 420 7.10 -1.65 25.49
CA ASP A 420 8.26 -0.80 25.73
C ASP A 420 8.35 0.28 24.64
N ARG A 421 8.08 1.51 25.07
CA ARG A 421 7.98 2.71 24.23
C ARG A 421 9.17 3.65 24.40
N GLN A 422 10.07 3.31 25.32
CA GLN A 422 11.17 4.16 25.72
C GLN A 422 12.48 3.73 25.05
N THR A 423 12.63 2.42 24.79
CA THR A 423 13.78 1.87 24.09
C THR A 423 13.71 2.17 22.58
N PRO A 424 14.75 2.80 22.00
CA PRO A 424 14.85 2.98 20.55
C PRO A 424 14.77 1.65 19.79
N ASP A 425 14.31 1.71 18.54
CA ASP A 425 14.40 0.54 17.67
C ASP A 425 15.90 0.19 17.43
N PRO A 426 16.29 -1.08 17.54
CA PRO A 426 17.68 -1.49 17.26
C PRO A 426 18.16 -1.24 15.82
N TRP A 427 17.24 -1.11 14.86
CA TRP A 427 17.54 -0.63 13.52
C TRP A 427 17.31 0.87 13.47
N THR A 428 18.35 1.63 13.15
CA THR A 428 18.24 3.08 12.94
C THR A 428 17.14 3.38 11.92
N GLN A 429 16.21 4.27 12.29
CA GLN A 429 15.00 4.57 11.50
C GLN A 429 14.14 3.36 11.11
N GLY A 430 14.30 2.22 11.79
CA GLY A 430 13.58 0.99 11.50
C GLY A 430 13.95 0.35 10.16
N ILE A 431 15.14 0.63 9.62
CA ILE A 431 15.57 0.11 8.31
C ILE A 431 16.60 -1.02 8.46
N GLY A 432 16.32 -2.13 7.77
CA GLY A 432 17.27 -3.24 7.59
C GLY A 432 17.47 -3.55 6.11
N ILE A 433 18.69 -3.97 5.75
CA ILE A 433 19.02 -4.44 4.41
C ILE A 433 19.50 -5.89 4.49
N PHE A 434 18.97 -6.76 3.63
CA PHE A 434 19.43 -8.13 3.51
C PHE A 434 19.92 -8.39 2.08
N ASP A 435 21.18 -8.81 1.92
CA ASP A 435 21.72 -9.21 0.62
C ASP A 435 21.26 -10.63 0.30
N LEU A 436 20.45 -10.78 -0.76
CA LEU A 436 19.80 -12.04 -1.12
C LEU A 436 20.79 -13.09 -1.63
N SER A 437 21.89 -12.68 -2.26
CA SER A 437 22.91 -13.60 -2.80
C SER A 437 23.90 -14.02 -1.73
N ALA A 438 24.37 -13.05 -0.92
CA ALA A 438 25.32 -13.32 0.15
C ALA A 438 24.65 -13.91 1.41
N VAL A 439 23.32 -13.86 1.50
CA VAL A 439 22.50 -14.29 2.64
C VAL A 439 22.90 -13.62 3.97
N THR A 440 23.22 -12.34 3.92
CA THR A 440 23.73 -11.56 5.08
C THR A 440 22.97 -10.26 5.28
N TRP A 441 22.74 -9.93 6.55
CA TRP A 441 22.22 -8.63 6.97
C TRP A 441 23.28 -7.54 6.90
N SER A 442 22.86 -6.32 6.56
CA SER A 442 23.64 -5.11 6.55
C SER A 442 22.79 -3.91 6.99
N ASP A 443 23.45 -2.90 7.54
CA ASP A 443 22.90 -1.57 7.75
C ASP A 443 23.04 -0.67 6.50
N LYS A 444 23.66 -1.19 5.43
CA LYS A 444 23.99 -0.46 4.19
C LYS A 444 23.25 -1.03 2.99
N TYR A 445 22.57 -0.14 2.26
CA TYR A 445 22.13 -0.37 0.89
C TYR A 445 23.29 -0.07 -0.07
N ASP A 446 23.50 -0.95 -1.07
CA ASP A 446 24.59 -0.82 -2.03
C ASP A 446 24.06 -0.77 -3.47
N ALA A 447 23.97 0.43 -4.03
CA ALA A 447 23.46 0.64 -5.38
C ALA A 447 24.33 -0.04 -6.47
N ASP A 448 25.62 -0.23 -6.18
CA ASP A 448 26.58 -0.87 -7.08
C ASP A 448 26.70 -2.39 -6.85
N ALA A 449 25.84 -2.99 -6.02
CA ALA A 449 25.83 -4.42 -5.80
C ALA A 449 25.73 -5.18 -7.15
N PRO A 450 26.44 -6.32 -7.31
CA PRO A 450 26.32 -7.15 -8.49
C PRO A 450 24.89 -7.62 -8.76
N GLU A 451 24.66 -8.10 -9.98
CA GLU A 451 23.41 -8.80 -10.31
C GLU A 451 23.17 -9.95 -9.33
N TYR A 452 21.89 -10.20 -9.05
CA TYR A 452 21.52 -11.33 -8.20
C TYR A 452 22.01 -12.64 -8.81
N VAL A 453 22.57 -13.46 -7.94
CA VAL A 453 22.83 -14.88 -8.17
C VAL A 453 22.20 -15.67 -7.03
N SER A 454 21.67 -16.85 -7.34
CA SER A 454 21.12 -17.74 -6.31
C SER A 454 22.21 -18.08 -5.27
N PRO A 455 21.89 -18.14 -3.97
CA PRO A 455 22.87 -18.49 -2.94
C PRO A 455 23.51 -19.86 -3.15
N ASP A 456 24.73 -20.04 -2.63
CA ASP A 456 25.51 -21.28 -2.78
C ASP A 456 24.70 -22.53 -2.40
N MET A 457 23.97 -22.50 -1.28
CA MET A 457 23.14 -23.64 -0.85
C MET A 457 22.02 -24.01 -1.84
N VAL A 458 21.48 -23.04 -2.57
CA VAL A 458 20.47 -23.27 -3.62
C VAL A 458 21.14 -23.87 -4.85
N ASN A 459 22.29 -23.32 -5.27
CA ASN A 459 23.05 -23.83 -6.40
C ASN A 459 23.54 -25.26 -6.16
N ASP A 460 24.04 -25.55 -4.96
CA ASP A 460 24.52 -26.87 -4.55
C ASP A 460 23.38 -27.88 -4.56
N TRP A 461 22.19 -27.50 -4.09
CA TRP A 461 21.02 -28.38 -4.11
C TRP A 461 20.59 -28.74 -5.52
N TYR A 462 20.49 -27.76 -6.43
CA TYR A 462 20.19 -28.02 -7.83
C TYR A 462 21.28 -28.86 -8.51
N SER A 463 22.56 -28.57 -8.24
CA SER A 463 23.70 -29.30 -8.81
C SER A 463 23.77 -30.74 -8.31
N ALA A 464 23.28 -31.02 -7.10
CA ALA A 464 23.13 -32.36 -6.55
C ALA A 464 21.91 -33.13 -7.12
N GLY A 465 21.18 -32.57 -8.09
CA GLY A 465 20.00 -33.16 -8.70
C GLY A 465 18.69 -32.80 -8.00
N GLY A 466 18.68 -31.73 -7.20
CA GLY A 466 17.47 -31.19 -6.60
C GLY A 466 16.44 -30.79 -7.65
N SER A 467 15.21 -31.28 -7.50
CA SER A 467 14.10 -30.97 -8.39
C SER A 467 12.78 -31.02 -7.63
N ALA A 468 11.76 -30.32 -8.14
CA ALA A 468 10.41 -30.47 -7.60
C ALA A 468 9.89 -31.89 -7.77
N LYS A 469 9.07 -32.29 -6.78
CA LYS A 469 8.21 -33.47 -6.88
C LYS A 469 6.82 -32.97 -7.25
N TRP A 470 6.52 -32.98 -8.54
CA TRP A 470 5.29 -32.43 -9.07
C TRP A 470 4.06 -33.20 -8.58
N ASP A 471 3.09 -32.49 -8.02
CA ASP A 471 1.82 -33.10 -7.60
C ASP A 471 0.86 -33.30 -8.76
N SER A 472 1.08 -32.58 -9.87
CA SER A 472 0.36 -32.82 -11.11
C SER A 472 1.20 -32.47 -12.34
N HIS A 473 0.95 -33.18 -13.43
CA HIS A 473 1.53 -32.86 -14.73
C HIS A 473 1.16 -31.46 -15.21
N ARG A 474 -0.06 -30.98 -14.86
CA ARG A 474 -0.50 -29.63 -15.20
C ARG A 474 0.38 -28.55 -14.56
N VAL A 475 0.84 -28.76 -13.33
CA VAL A 475 1.74 -27.80 -12.67
C VAL A 475 3.12 -27.85 -13.31
N SER A 476 3.67 -29.03 -13.60
CA SER A 476 5.01 -29.15 -14.19
C SER A 476 5.12 -28.42 -15.53
N THR A 477 4.10 -28.54 -16.39
CA THR A 477 4.11 -27.91 -17.73
C THR A 477 4.11 -26.39 -17.68
N LEU A 478 3.58 -25.78 -16.62
CA LEU A 478 3.63 -24.32 -16.44
C LEU A 478 5.05 -23.80 -16.24
N PHE A 479 5.96 -24.63 -15.72
CA PHE A 479 7.36 -24.28 -15.50
C PHE A 479 8.28 -24.80 -16.61
N GLU A 480 7.88 -25.83 -17.36
CA GLU A 480 8.61 -26.33 -18.52
C GLU A 480 8.58 -25.35 -19.71
N ALA A 481 7.42 -24.73 -19.97
CA ALA A 481 7.25 -23.76 -21.08
C ALA A 481 8.12 -22.50 -20.95
N SER A 482 8.57 -22.19 -19.73
CA SER A 482 9.39 -21.01 -19.41
C SER A 482 10.87 -21.22 -19.70
N THR A 483 11.37 -22.46 -19.66
CA THR A 483 12.79 -22.77 -19.89
C THR A 483 13.18 -22.74 -21.38
N THR A 484 12.21 -22.84 -22.29
CA THR A 484 12.46 -22.88 -23.74
C THR A 484 12.62 -21.51 -24.41
N GLN A 485 12.39 -20.40 -23.70
CA GLN A 485 12.57 -19.05 -24.27
C GLN A 485 13.98 -18.46 -24.12
N THR A 486 14.91 -19.14 -23.43
CA THR A 486 16.25 -18.58 -23.13
C THR A 486 17.41 -19.30 -23.83
N ALA A 487 17.15 -20.31 -24.67
CA ALA A 487 18.19 -21.04 -25.39
C ALA A 487 18.17 -20.72 -26.89
N GLN A 488 18.68 -19.55 -27.28
CA GLN A 488 19.17 -19.35 -28.63
C GLN A 488 20.67 -19.01 -28.56
N PRO A 489 21.57 -19.94 -28.97
CA PRO A 489 22.99 -19.64 -29.05
C PRO A 489 23.22 -18.67 -30.21
N THR A 490 23.94 -17.58 -29.92
CA THR A 490 24.50 -16.69 -30.93
C THR A 490 25.71 -17.41 -31.54
N ASP A 491 25.49 -18.22 -32.57
CA ASP A 491 26.58 -18.68 -33.40
C ASP A 491 26.96 -17.58 -34.39
N THR A 492 28.16 -17.05 -34.17
CA THR A 492 28.87 -16.19 -35.12
C THR A 492 29.47 -17.09 -36.20
N GLU A 493 28.77 -17.24 -37.33
CA GLU A 493 29.37 -17.84 -38.53
C GLU A 493 29.78 -16.78 -39.56
N VAL A 494 31.04 -16.93 -39.97
CA VAL A 494 31.78 -16.11 -40.93
C VAL A 494 31.24 -16.34 -42.34
N PHE A 495 30.77 -15.28 -43.00
CA PHE A 495 30.39 -15.31 -44.41
C PHE A 495 31.63 -15.26 -45.32
N THR A 496 32.00 -16.40 -45.91
CA THR A 496 32.71 -16.45 -47.20
C THR A 496 31.69 -16.77 -48.29
N GLY A 497 31.50 -15.83 -49.22
CA GLY A 497 30.51 -15.95 -50.29
C GLY A 497 30.92 -16.93 -51.38
N GLN A 498 29.94 -17.67 -51.90
CA GLN A 498 29.91 -18.06 -53.31
C GLN A 498 28.46 -18.33 -53.74
N SER A 499 28.08 -17.64 -54.81
CA SER A 499 26.85 -17.76 -55.56
C SER A 499 26.78 -19.07 -56.34
N ASP A 500 25.62 -19.72 -56.37
CA ASP A 500 25.04 -20.27 -57.61
C ASP A 500 23.54 -20.56 -57.47
N SER A 501 22.86 -20.33 -58.59
CA SER A 501 21.41 -20.16 -58.80
C SER A 501 20.65 -21.45 -59.10
N SER A 502 19.38 -21.55 -58.69
CA SER A 502 18.23 -21.83 -59.58
C SER A 502 16.87 -21.93 -58.85
N ASN A 503 15.92 -21.08 -59.27
CA ASN A 503 14.45 -21.24 -59.46
C ASN A 503 13.63 -22.14 -58.51
N SER A 504 12.38 -21.85 -58.13
CA SER A 504 11.36 -20.81 -58.35
C SER A 504 10.31 -21.04 -57.23
N ASP A 505 9.67 -20.04 -56.65
CA ASP A 505 8.37 -19.58 -57.13
C ASP A 505 8.01 -18.24 -56.47
N SER A 506 7.47 -17.35 -57.30
CA SER A 506 7.05 -16.00 -56.97
C SER A 506 5.53 -15.89 -56.83
N THR A 507 5.10 -14.98 -55.94
CA THR A 507 3.92 -14.06 -55.96
C THR A 507 2.85 -14.25 -54.87
N PRO A 508 2.14 -13.18 -54.43
CA PRO A 508 2.40 -11.74 -54.57
C PRO A 508 2.32 -10.93 -53.25
N ILE A 509 3.19 -9.93 -53.13
CA ILE A 509 3.02 -8.81 -52.19
C ILE A 509 2.02 -7.83 -52.82
N GLY A 510 0.85 -7.69 -52.18
CA GLY A 510 -0.19 -6.72 -52.55
C GLY A 510 -1.58 -7.37 -52.57
N PRO A 511 -2.21 -7.58 -51.39
CA PRO A 511 -3.30 -6.69 -50.99
C PRO A 511 -3.44 -6.52 -49.45
N ILE A 512 -2.54 -5.75 -48.81
CA ILE A 512 -2.64 -5.41 -47.36
C ILE A 512 -2.74 -3.89 -47.09
N VAL A 513 -2.81 -3.05 -48.11
CA VAL A 513 -3.00 -1.58 -47.94
C VAL A 513 -4.38 -1.09 -48.42
N GLY A 514 -5.34 -1.99 -48.65
CA GLY A 514 -6.69 -1.65 -49.14
C GLY A 514 -7.87 -1.92 -48.17
N GLY A 515 -7.61 -2.35 -46.94
CA GLY A 515 -8.64 -2.88 -46.02
C GLY A 515 -9.10 -1.95 -44.89
N THR A 516 -8.36 -0.91 -44.55
CA THR A 516 -8.61 -0.10 -43.34
C THR A 516 -9.49 1.13 -43.57
N VAL A 517 -9.65 1.61 -44.81
CA VAL A 517 -10.42 2.84 -45.09
C VAL A 517 -11.89 2.56 -45.47
N GLY A 518 -12.21 1.35 -45.96
CA GLY A 518 -13.59 0.96 -46.29
C GLY A 518 -14.44 0.48 -45.11
N GLY A 519 -13.81 -0.12 -44.09
CA GLY A 519 -14.52 -0.61 -42.90
C GLY A 519 -15.05 0.50 -42.00
N VAL A 520 -14.29 1.59 -41.87
CA VAL A 520 -14.64 2.72 -40.98
C VAL A 520 -15.82 3.52 -41.56
N THR A 521 -15.90 3.68 -42.87
CA THR A 521 -17.05 4.36 -43.51
C THR A 521 -18.34 3.57 -43.40
N CYS A 522 -18.30 2.24 -43.54
CA CYS A 522 -19.48 1.38 -43.32
C CYS A 522 -19.95 1.38 -41.86
N LEU A 523 -19.04 1.34 -40.88
CA LEU A 523 -19.39 1.38 -39.46
C LEU A 523 -20.04 2.71 -39.04
N VAL A 524 -19.51 3.84 -39.51
CA VAL A 524 -20.09 5.17 -39.22
C VAL A 524 -21.48 5.32 -39.85
N ALA A 525 -21.70 4.80 -41.06
CA ALA A 525 -23.01 4.82 -41.71
C ALA A 525 -24.06 3.96 -40.96
N ILE A 526 -23.65 2.80 -40.44
CA ILE A 526 -24.52 1.90 -39.66
C ILE A 526 -24.90 2.56 -38.32
N ILE A 527 -23.94 3.16 -37.62
CA ILE A 527 -24.19 3.86 -36.34
C ILE A 527 -25.12 5.06 -36.57
N GLY A 528 -24.90 5.83 -37.64
CA GLY A 528 -25.79 6.94 -38.01
C GLY A 528 -27.22 6.49 -38.33
N ALA A 529 -27.38 5.36 -39.03
CA ALA A 529 -28.69 4.80 -39.35
C ALA A 529 -29.42 4.29 -38.09
N VAL A 530 -28.72 3.61 -37.17
CA VAL A 530 -29.31 3.14 -35.91
C VAL A 530 -29.74 4.31 -35.03
N TRP A 531 -28.92 5.36 -34.91
CA TRP A 531 -29.26 6.55 -34.13
C TRP A 531 -30.48 7.29 -34.72
N TYR A 532 -30.56 7.41 -36.05
CA TYR A 532 -31.70 8.03 -36.72
C TYR A 532 -33.02 7.25 -36.53
N LEU A 533 -32.95 5.91 -36.54
CA LEU A 533 -34.12 5.05 -36.30
C LEU A 533 -34.56 5.03 -34.83
N GLN A 534 -33.63 5.16 -33.88
CA GLN A 534 -33.95 5.27 -32.46
C GLN A 534 -34.58 6.63 -32.13
N ARG A 535 -34.13 7.73 -32.75
CA ARG A 535 -34.77 9.04 -32.61
C ARG A 535 -36.22 9.07 -33.10
N ARG A 536 -36.55 8.32 -34.17
CA ARG A 536 -37.93 8.22 -34.66
C ARG A 536 -38.88 7.42 -33.75
N LYS A 537 -38.35 6.64 -32.79
CA LYS A 537 -39.18 5.87 -31.85
C LYS A 537 -39.45 6.59 -30.52
N LEU A 538 -38.80 7.73 -30.27
CA LEU A 538 -39.00 8.52 -29.04
C LEU A 538 -40.08 9.62 -29.15
N ASP A 539 -40.62 9.88 -30.35
CA ASP A 539 -41.70 10.86 -30.57
C ASP A 539 -43.12 10.25 -30.63
N ARG A 540 -43.31 9.00 -30.18
CA ARG A 540 -44.65 8.40 -30.06
C ARG A 540 -44.82 7.61 -28.76
N GLY A 541 -45.41 8.25 -27.76
CA GLY A 541 -46.05 7.57 -26.63
C GLY A 541 -46.05 8.37 -25.32
N LEU A 542 -46.93 9.37 -25.21
CA LEU A 542 -47.33 9.97 -23.93
C LEU A 542 -48.78 9.58 -23.62
N THR A 543 -49.00 8.84 -22.53
CA THR A 543 -50.20 8.99 -21.69
C THR A 543 -49.93 8.50 -20.25
N PRO A 544 -50.41 9.20 -19.19
CA PRO A 544 -50.08 8.90 -17.79
C PRO A 544 -51.25 8.33 -16.95
N GLY A 545 -50.91 7.67 -15.85
CA GLY A 545 -51.78 7.32 -14.71
C GLY A 545 -51.02 6.35 -13.79
N GLY A 546 -51.03 6.39 -12.46
CA GLY A 546 -51.78 7.14 -11.46
C GLY A 546 -51.85 6.27 -10.18
N THR A 547 -51.69 6.91 -9.01
CA THR A 547 -52.06 6.52 -7.62
C THR A 547 -51.25 5.50 -6.78
N ASP A 548 -50.65 6.06 -5.70
CA ASP A 548 -50.70 5.72 -4.26
C ASP A 548 -50.34 4.34 -3.69
N ALA A 549 -49.39 4.31 -2.73
CA ALA A 549 -49.68 4.14 -1.29
C ALA A 549 -48.44 4.11 -0.35
N SER A 550 -48.48 5.01 0.64
CA SER A 550 -47.91 5.08 2.01
C SER A 550 -47.12 3.93 2.68
N ARG A 551 -45.94 4.30 3.22
CA ARG A 551 -45.38 4.16 4.60
C ARG A 551 -45.40 2.78 5.32
N THR A 552 -44.24 2.30 5.80
CA THR A 552 -43.85 2.19 7.24
C THR A 552 -42.39 1.70 7.41
N GLN A 553 -41.80 2.15 8.52
CA GLN A 553 -40.46 2.01 9.09
C GLN A 553 -39.97 0.59 9.47
N THR A 554 -38.64 0.53 9.68
CA THR A 554 -37.82 -0.34 10.56
C THR A 554 -37.65 -1.83 10.21
N GLY A 555 -36.40 -2.18 9.91
CA GLY A 555 -35.85 -3.54 9.95
C GLY A 555 -34.38 -3.51 9.54
N GLY A 556 -33.47 -3.89 10.43
CA GLY A 556 -32.03 -3.98 10.14
C GLY A 556 -31.78 -4.93 8.98
N ALA A 557 -31.02 -4.47 7.99
CA ALA A 557 -30.66 -5.28 6.84
C ALA A 557 -29.58 -6.28 7.25
N LYS A 558 -30.02 -7.55 7.32
CA LYS A 558 -29.17 -8.73 7.36
C LYS A 558 -28.45 -8.86 6.01
N TRP A 559 -27.20 -9.31 6.04
CA TRP A 559 -26.36 -9.57 4.88
C TRP A 559 -27.10 -10.44 3.84
N ASP A 560 -27.41 -9.88 2.67
CA ASP A 560 -27.99 -10.61 1.55
C ASP A 560 -26.87 -11.13 0.65
N LYS A 561 -26.77 -12.46 0.58
CA LYS A 561 -25.82 -13.19 -0.28
C LYS A 561 -26.10 -12.87 -1.75
N PRO A 562 -25.08 -12.63 -2.60
CA PRO A 562 -25.29 -12.59 -4.04
C PRO A 562 -25.65 -14.00 -4.56
N GLU A 563 -26.82 -14.14 -5.17
CA GLU A 563 -27.24 -15.38 -5.83
C GLU A 563 -26.40 -15.66 -7.08
N LEU A 564 -25.84 -16.88 -7.14
CA LEU A 564 -25.14 -17.44 -8.29
C LEU A 564 -26.14 -18.00 -9.31
N SER A 565 -25.95 -17.67 -10.59
CA SER A 565 -26.67 -18.29 -11.69
C SER A 565 -26.18 -19.75 -11.88
N GLY A 566 -26.88 -20.70 -11.28
CA GLY A 566 -26.63 -22.13 -11.49
C GLY A 566 -27.13 -22.62 -12.84
N GLN A 567 -26.23 -23.08 -13.71
CA GLN A 567 -26.58 -24.13 -14.68
C GLN A 567 -26.37 -25.48 -13.97
N GLY A 568 -27.48 -26.13 -13.64
CA GLY A 568 -27.49 -27.42 -12.95
C GLY A 568 -26.93 -28.54 -13.82
N VAL A 569 -26.03 -29.33 -13.24
CA VAL A 569 -25.70 -30.68 -13.69
C VAL A 569 -26.08 -31.63 -12.57
N SER A 570 -26.91 -32.62 -12.89
CA SER A 570 -27.46 -33.60 -11.94
C SER A 570 -26.38 -34.53 -11.38
N PRO A 571 -26.49 -35.02 -10.12
CA PRO A 571 -25.52 -35.92 -9.53
C PRO A 571 -25.62 -37.33 -10.12
N VAL A 572 -24.47 -37.94 -10.40
CA VAL A 572 -24.32 -39.37 -10.65
C VAL A 572 -24.10 -40.08 -9.31
N GLU A 573 -24.96 -41.04 -9.04
CA GLU A 573 -24.98 -41.93 -7.89
C GLU A 573 -23.77 -42.89 -7.94
N LEU A 574 -22.95 -42.91 -6.88
CA LEU A 574 -21.86 -43.87 -6.69
C LEU A 574 -22.35 -44.98 -5.76
N GLU A 575 -22.58 -46.17 -6.32
CA GLU A 575 -22.74 -47.39 -5.53
C GLU A 575 -21.40 -47.88 -4.97
N ALA A 576 -21.48 -48.40 -3.75
CA ALA A 576 -20.38 -48.94 -2.98
C ALA A 576 -19.89 -50.30 -3.51
N CYS A 577 -18.57 -50.46 -3.60
CA CYS A 577 -17.81 -51.68 -3.30
C CYS A 577 -16.38 -51.29 -2.92
#